data_AF-A0A1J3IWA2-F1
#
_entry.id   AF-A0A1J3IWA2-F1
#
_cell.length_a   1.000
_cell.length_b   1.000
_cell.length_c   1.000
_cell.angle_alpha   90.00
_cell.angle_beta   90.00
_cell.angle_gamma   90.00
#
_symmetry.space_group_name_H-M   'P 1'
#
loop_
_entity.id
_entity.type
_entity.pdbx_description
1 polymer ?
#
loop_
_entity_poly.entity_id
_entity_poly.type
_entity_poly.pdbx_seq_one_letter_code
_entity_poly.pdbx_strand_id
1 'polypeptide(L)'
;VTCGRRPFDPEMPVEKRHLVKWVCQCWRKGSLVDAIDTRLRGEFFLPEEVEMVLKLGLLCTSTVPDTRPTMEQVVQYLNIHQILPDFSPDTPGIGVPSMT
;
A
#
# COMPACT_ATOMS: atom_id res chain seq x y z
N VAL A 1 -1.60 9.35 0.58
CA VAL A 1 -2.39 9.91 -0.53
C VAL A 1 -3.66 9.11 -0.73
N THR A 2 -3.58 7.90 -1.29
CA THR A 2 -4.72 7.03 -1.63
C THR A 2 -5.67 6.71 -0.47
N CYS A 3 -5.15 6.59 0.76
CA CYS A 3 -5.95 6.22 1.93
C CYS A 3 -6.54 7.43 2.68
N GLY A 4 -6.15 8.67 2.38
CA GLY A 4 -6.64 9.85 3.12
C GLY A 4 -6.24 9.91 4.60
N ARG A 5 -5.32 9.05 5.05
CA ARG A 5 -5.00 8.83 6.46
C ARG A 5 -3.54 9.16 6.79
N ARG A 6 -3.29 9.51 8.05
CA ARG A 6 -1.94 9.66 8.61
C ARG A 6 -1.25 8.29 8.71
N PRO A 7 0.09 8.21 8.59
CA PRO A 7 0.82 6.95 8.72
C PRO A 7 0.59 6.25 10.08
N PHE A 8 0.44 7.05 11.14
CA PHE A 8 0.03 6.62 12.47
C PHE A 8 -1.09 7.53 12.98
N ASP A 9 -2.14 6.93 13.55
CA ASP A 9 -3.29 7.63 14.09
C ASP A 9 -3.74 6.95 15.40
N PRO A 10 -3.54 7.59 16.57
CA PRO A 10 -3.90 6.99 17.86
C PRO A 10 -5.41 6.96 18.13
N GLU A 11 -6.21 7.78 17.43
CA GLU A 11 -7.67 7.84 17.59
C GLU A 11 -8.36 6.64 16.89
N MET A 12 -7.63 5.94 16.03
CA MET A 12 -8.12 4.77 15.31
C MET A 12 -8.04 3.47 16.16
N PRO A 13 -8.88 2.46 15.85
CA PRO A 13 -8.77 1.12 16.45
C PRO A 13 -7.35 0.57 16.32
N VAL A 14 -6.90 -0.23 17.29
CA VAL A 14 -5.52 -0.76 17.41
C VAL A 14 -5.05 -1.41 16.10
N GLU A 15 -5.94 -2.13 15.43
CA GLU A 15 -5.70 -2.84 14.18
C GLU A 15 -5.45 -1.89 13.01
N LYS A 16 -5.99 -0.67 13.10
CA LYS A 16 -5.94 0.35 12.05
C LYS A 16 -4.93 1.47 12.32
N ARG A 17 -4.35 1.58 13.52
CA ARG A 17 -3.48 2.73 13.90
C ARG A 17 -2.31 2.93 12.95
N HIS A 18 -1.62 1.85 12.60
CA HIS A 18 -0.51 1.89 11.65
C HIS A 18 -1.01 1.64 10.24
N LEU A 19 -0.87 2.63 9.37
CA LEU A 19 -1.42 2.61 8.02
C LEU A 19 -0.87 1.44 7.21
N VAL A 20 0.44 1.23 7.21
CA VAL A 20 1.11 0.14 6.45
C VAL A 20 0.60 -1.23 6.88
N LYS A 21 0.48 -1.46 8.20
CA LYS A 21 -0.06 -2.71 8.76
C LYS A 21 -1.49 -2.93 8.32
N TRP A 22 -2.32 -1.88 8.40
CA TRP A 22 -3.73 -1.95 8.05
C TRP A 22 -3.96 -2.21 6.56
N VAL A 23 -3.25 -1.51 5.67
CA VAL A 23 -3.32 -1.74 4.21
C VAL A 23 -2.94 -3.18 3.87
N CYS A 24 -1.88 -3.72 4.48
CA CYS A 24 -1.49 -5.11 4.27
C CYS A 24 -2.54 -6.10 4.80
N GLN A 25 -3.22 -5.81 5.92
CA GLN A 25 -4.35 -6.63 6.38
C GLN A 25 -5.56 -6.58 5.44
N CYS A 26 -5.88 -5.41 4.89
CA CYS A 26 -6.90 -5.28 3.84
C CYS A 26 -6.55 -6.16 2.63
N TRP A 27 -5.27 -6.18 2.24
CA TRP A 27 -4.81 -7.05 1.17
C TRP A 27 -4.94 -8.54 1.49
N ARG A 28 -4.53 -9.00 2.68
CA ARG A 28 -4.73 -10.40 3.10
C ARG A 28 -6.19 -10.84 3.07
N LYS A 29 -7.12 -9.92 3.30
CA LYS A 29 -8.56 -10.16 3.26
C LYS A 29 -9.15 -10.11 1.85
N GLY A 30 -8.34 -9.84 0.83
CA GLY A 30 -8.80 -9.68 -0.56
C GLY A 30 -9.56 -8.38 -0.82
N SER A 31 -9.42 -7.37 0.05
CA SER A 31 -10.18 -6.13 -0.04
C SER A 31 -9.27 -4.91 0.18
N LEU A 32 -8.32 -4.70 -0.74
CA LEU A 32 -7.47 -3.49 -0.75
C LEU A 32 -8.30 -2.21 -0.91
N VAL A 33 -9.46 -2.32 -1.55
CA VAL A 33 -10.40 -1.22 -1.75
C VAL A 33 -10.93 -0.62 -0.44
N ASP A 34 -10.90 -1.38 0.67
CA ASP A 34 -11.26 -0.87 2.01
C ASP A 34 -10.25 0.12 2.56
N ALA A 35 -9.03 0.14 2.01
CA ALA A 35 -8.00 1.10 2.39
C ALA A 35 -8.12 2.44 1.66
N ILE A 36 -9.02 2.56 0.68
CA ILE A 36 -9.17 3.77 -0.15
C ILE A 36 -9.93 4.85 0.63
N ASP A 37 -9.47 6.09 0.52
CA ASP A 37 -10.19 7.27 1.00
C ASP A 37 -11.60 7.29 0.40
N THR A 38 -12.62 7.38 1.25
CA THR A 38 -14.02 7.41 0.82
C THR A 38 -14.32 8.57 -0.10
N ARG A 39 -13.56 9.68 -0.01
CA ARG A 39 -13.67 10.84 -0.90
C ARG A 39 -13.21 10.56 -2.34
N LEU A 40 -12.47 9.48 -2.55
CA LEU A 40 -11.99 9.04 -3.87
C LEU A 40 -12.93 8.01 -4.51
N ARG A 41 -13.98 7.55 -3.82
CA ARG A 41 -14.92 6.52 -4.30
C ARG A 41 -15.91 7.03 -5.36
N GLY A 42 -15.75 8.27 -5.84
CA GLY A 42 -16.57 8.88 -6.90
C GLY A 42 -15.79 9.06 -8.20
N GLU A 43 -16.13 8.23 -9.19
CA GLU A 43 -15.98 8.39 -10.65
C GLU A 43 -14.61 8.42 -11.36
N PHE A 44 -13.44 8.35 -10.71
CA PHE A 44 -12.19 8.61 -11.46
C PHE A 44 -11.03 7.60 -11.36
N PHE A 45 -11.22 6.39 -10.82
CA PHE A 45 -10.10 5.43 -10.71
C PHE A 45 -10.51 4.00 -11.04
N LEU A 46 -9.70 3.32 -11.84
CA LEU A 46 -9.83 1.89 -12.08
C LEU A 46 -9.39 1.14 -10.80
N PRO A 47 -10.18 0.17 -10.28
CA PRO A 47 -9.80 -0.60 -9.10
C PRO A 47 -8.38 -1.18 -9.17
N GLU A 48 -7.97 -1.60 -10.36
CA GLU A 48 -6.66 -2.18 -10.64
C GLU A 48 -5.51 -1.17 -10.43
N GLU A 49 -5.70 0.09 -10.83
CA GLU A 49 -4.72 1.16 -10.62
C GLU A 49 -4.56 1.46 -9.14
N VAL A 50 -5.67 1.50 -8.41
CA VAL A 50 -5.66 1.78 -6.97
C VAL A 50 -5.00 0.63 -6.21
N GLU A 51 -5.32 -0.61 -6.57
CA GLU A 51 -4.63 -1.78 -6.02
C GLU A 51 -3.13 -1.76 -6.30
N MET A 52 -2.73 -1.45 -7.55
CA MET A 52 -1.33 -1.35 -7.93
C MET A 52 -0.61 -0.31 -7.08
N VAL A 53 -1.18 0.90 -6.92
CA VAL A 53 -0.59 1.96 -6.10
C VAL A 53 -0.45 1.54 -4.64
N LEU A 54 -1.45 0.85 -4.07
CA LEU A 54 -1.38 0.35 -2.70
C LEU A 54 -0.31 -0.74 -2.54
N LYS A 55 -0.21 -1.68 -3.49
CA LYS A 55 0.83 -2.72 -3.52
C LYS A 55 2.22 -2.11 -3.67
N LEU A 56 2.39 -1.14 -4.58
CA LEU A 56 3.64 -0.41 -4.75
C LEU A 56 4.04 0.33 -3.47
N GLY A 57 3.10 0.98 -2.79
CA GLY A 57 3.34 1.62 -1.49
C GLY A 57 3.83 0.64 -0.42
N LEU A 58 3.31 -0.59 -0.42
CA LEU A 58 3.78 -1.66 0.48
C LEU A 58 5.22 -2.09 0.16
N LEU A 59 5.58 -2.23 -1.12
CA LEU A 59 6.96 -2.53 -1.53
C LEU A 59 7.93 -1.41 -1.13
N CYS A 60 7.58 -0.15 -1.40
CA CYS A 60 8.39 1.00 -1.01
C CYS A 60 8.63 1.09 0.50
N THR A 61 7.70 0.58 1.30
CA THR A 61 7.77 0.61 2.77
C THR A 61 8.26 -0.71 3.38
N SER A 62 8.74 -1.65 2.56
CA SER A 62 9.25 -2.93 3.04
C SER A 62 10.33 -2.73 4.11
N THR A 63 10.30 -3.52 5.19
CA THR A 63 11.38 -3.48 6.19
C THR A 63 12.67 -4.13 5.72
N VAL A 64 12.65 -4.85 4.60
CA VAL A 64 13.84 -5.44 3.95
C VAL A 64 14.32 -4.47 2.85
N PRO A 65 15.42 -3.71 3.05
CA PRO A 65 15.79 -2.61 2.15
C PRO A 65 15.98 -3.02 0.69
N ASP A 66 16.59 -4.18 0.46
CA ASP A 66 16.92 -4.67 -0.89
C ASP A 66 15.67 -5.07 -1.71
N THR A 67 14.51 -5.21 -1.06
CA THR A 67 13.24 -5.49 -1.74
C THR A 67 12.50 -4.22 -2.19
N ARG A 68 12.96 -3.04 -1.75
CA ARG A 68 12.34 -1.78 -2.11
C ARG A 68 12.72 -1.41 -3.55
N PRO A 69 11.75 -0.99 -4.38
CA PRO A 69 12.08 -0.48 -5.71
C PRO A 69 12.86 0.82 -5.61
N THR A 70 13.73 1.06 -6.59
CA THR A 70 14.36 2.37 -6.80
C THR A 70 13.30 3.41 -7.19
N MET A 71 13.60 4.69 -7.00
CA MET A 71 12.67 5.75 -7.42
C MET A 71 12.42 5.77 -8.93
N GLU A 72 13.39 5.35 -9.74
CA GLU A 72 13.20 5.16 -11.18
C GLU A 72 12.12 4.10 -11.46
N GLN A 73 12.23 2.92 -10.83
CA GLN A 73 11.24 1.85 -10.95
C GLN A 73 9.86 2.30 -10.46
N VAL A 74 9.78 3.02 -9.33
CA VAL A 74 8.52 3.57 -8.81
C VAL A 74 7.81 4.43 -9.87
N VAL A 75 8.54 5.31 -10.54
CA VAL A 75 7.98 6.15 -11.62
C VAL A 75 7.56 5.30 -12.83
N GLN A 76 8.34 4.28 -13.20
CA GLN A 76 7.98 3.37 -14.29
C GLN A 76 6.69 2.58 -14.00
N TYR A 77 6.51 2.08 -12.78
CA TYR A 77 5.27 1.41 -12.36
C TYR A 77 4.06 2.36 -12.38
N LEU A 78 4.23 3.59 -11.86
CA LEU A 78 3.15 4.58 -11.81
C LEU A 78 2.71 5.07 -13.19
N ASN A 79 3.63 5.16 -14.15
CA ASN A 79 3.33 5.55 -15.53
C ASN A 79 2.85 4.39 -16.40
N ILE A 80 2.64 3.19 -15.83
CA ILE A 80 2.22 1.98 -16.58
C ILE A 80 3.27 1.58 -17.65
N HIS A 81 4.52 2.00 -17.48
CA HIS A 81 5.62 1.57 -18.34
C HIS A 81 6.13 0.18 -17.96
N GLN A 82 5.83 -0.26 -16.74
CA GLN A 82 6.22 -1.57 -16.23
C GLN A 82 5.12 -2.14 -15.32
N ILE A 83 5.00 -3.47 -15.30
CA ILE A 83 4.10 -4.19 -14.41
C ILE A 83 4.83 -4.44 -13.08
N LEU A 84 4.13 -4.21 -11.97
CA LEU A 84 4.66 -4.50 -10.64
C LEU A 84 5.06 -5.99 -10.54
N PRO A 85 6.18 -6.35 -9.88
CA PRO A 85 6.51 -7.76 -9.67
C PRO A 85 5.39 -8.49 -8.93
N ASP A 86 5.26 -9.80 -9.17
CA ASP A 86 4.31 -10.63 -8.42
C ASP A 86 4.85 -10.88 -7.00
N PHE A 87 4.03 -10.60 -6.00
CA PHE A 87 4.34 -10.79 -4.60
C PHE A 87 3.07 -10.90 -3.76
N SER A 88 3.20 -11.42 -2.55
CA SER A 88 2.08 -11.66 -1.63
C SER A 88 2.15 -10.78 -0.38
N PRO A 89 1.05 -10.59 0.35
CA PRO A 89 1.06 -9.89 1.65
C PRO A 89 1.83 -10.63 2.76
N ASP A 90 2.29 -11.86 2.49
CA ASP A 90 3.11 -12.68 3.39
C ASP A 90 4.60 -12.64 3.03
N THR A 91 4.95 -11.89 1.97
CA THR A 91 6.35 -11.63 1.60
C THR A 91 7.10 -10.98 2.78
N PRO A 92 8.32 -11.44 3.12
CA PRO A 92 9.11 -10.84 4.20
C PRO A 92 9.26 -9.33 4.04
N GLY A 93 8.96 -8.60 5.11
CA GLY A 93 9.07 -7.14 5.17
C GLY A 93 7.83 -6.36 4.75
N ILE A 94 6.82 -7.02 4.17
CA ILE A 94 5.57 -6.37 3.76
C ILE A 94 4.60 -6.22 4.94
N GLY A 95 4.06 -5.01 5.12
CA GLY A 95 3.02 -4.75 6.13
C GLY A 95 3.52 -4.69 7.57
N VAL A 96 4.83 -4.65 7.78
CA VAL A 96 5.45 -4.50 9.10
C VAL A 96 5.71 -3.01 9.33
N PRO A 97 5.12 -2.38 10.37
CA PRO A 97 5.46 -1.01 10.69
C PRO A 97 6.93 -0.92 11.13
N SER A 98 7.66 0.05 10.60
CA SER A 98 9.03 0.31 11.04
C SER A 98 9.02 0.64 12.54
N MET A 99 9.73 -0.15 13.35
CA MET A 99 10.00 0.18 14.74
C MET A 99 11.21 1.13 14.75
N THR A 100 10.96 2.42 14.54
CA THR A 100 11.94 3.49 14.79
C THR A 100 11.60 4.21 16.07
#